data_AF-E6XLT8-F1
#
_entry.id   AF-E6XLT8-F1
#
_cell.length_a   1.000
_cell.length_b   1.000
_cell.length_c   1.000
_cell.angle_alpha   90.00
_cell.angle_beta   90.00
_cell.angle_gamma   90.00
#
_symmetry.space_group_name_H-M   'P 1'
#
loop_
_entity.id
_entity.type
_entity.pdbx_description
1 polymer ?
#
loop_
_entity_poly.entity_id
_entity_poly.type
_entity_poly.pdbx_seq_one_letter_code
_entity_poly.pdbx_strand_id
1 'polypeptide(L)'
;MINIVIFCVIVILYFGFEQHRDRQAYMAILLYGVYILIYEFVPPFPSVTSSHIGKLYGLVPMLSVGAILFPHFNTKSPEVVTRCIGWLGLLSVFVILAMFKILIW
;
A
#
# COMPACT_ATOMS: atom_id res chain seq x y z
N MET A 1 0.66 -10.84 9.69
CA MET A 1 -0.73 -11.27 9.43
C MET A 1 -1.70 -10.10 9.45
N ILE A 2 -1.52 -9.10 10.31
CA ILE A 2 -2.43 -7.94 10.40
C ILE A 2 -2.53 -7.14 9.08
N ASN A 3 -1.45 -7.03 8.31
CA ASN A 3 -1.45 -6.34 7.01
C ASN A 3 -2.38 -7.01 5.99
N ILE A 4 -2.47 -8.35 6.01
CA ILE A 4 -3.39 -9.11 5.14
C ILE A 4 -4.84 -8.82 5.52
N VAL A 5 -5.15 -8.76 6.81
CA VAL A 5 -6.50 -8.41 7.28
C VAL A 5 -6.86 -7.00 6.83
N ILE A 6 -5.95 -6.04 7.00
CA ILE A 6 -6.13 -4.66 6.54
C ILE A 6 -6.37 -4.60 5.03
N PHE A 7 -5.58 -5.33 4.24
CA PHE A 7 -5.76 -5.42 2.80
C PHE A 7 -7.15 -5.92 2.42
N CYS A 8 -7.60 -7.04 3.02
CA CYS A 8 -8.93 -7.57 2.76
C CYS A 8 -10.02 -6.57 3.11
N VAL A 9 -9.90 -5.87 4.25
CA VAL A 9 -10.86 -4.83 4.66
C VAL A 9 -10.89 -3.69 3.64
N ILE A 10 -9.74 -3.17 3.20
CA ILE A 10 -9.67 -2.09 2.21
C ILE A 10 -10.31 -2.52 0.88
N VAL A 11 -10.04 -3.74 0.43
CA VAL A 11 -10.60 -4.28 -0.81
C VAL A 11 -12.13 -4.40 -0.70
N ILE A 12 -12.64 -4.96 0.40
CA ILE A 12 -14.09 -5.08 0.64
C ILE A 12 -14.74 -3.69 0.69
N LEU A 13 -14.14 -2.72 1.38
CA LEU A 13 -14.64 -1.35 1.44
C LEU A 13 -14.66 -0.71 0.06
N TYR A 14 -13.63 -0.90 -0.76
CA TYR A 14 -13.59 -0.36 -2.12
C TYR A 14 -14.73 -0.91 -2.98
N PHE A 15 -14.93 -2.23 -2.99
CA PHE A 15 -16.03 -2.84 -3.76
C PHE A 15 -17.42 -2.53 -3.19
N GLY A 16 -17.53 -2.20 -1.91
CA GLY A 16 -18.80 -1.85 -1.25
C GLY A 16 -19.22 -0.39 -1.43
N PHE A 17 -18.26 0.54 -1.44
CA PHE A 17 -18.53 1.99 -1.51
C PHE A 17 -18.35 2.58 -2.91
N GLU A 18 -17.44 2.05 -3.73
CA GLU A 18 -17.11 2.65 -5.02
C GLU A 18 -17.90 1.98 -6.15
N GLN A 19 -18.82 2.74 -6.77
CA GLN A 19 -19.59 2.26 -7.93
C GLN A 19 -18.79 2.33 -9.24
N HIS A 20 -17.83 3.24 -9.33
CA HIS A 20 -17.00 3.42 -10.53
C HIS A 20 -15.70 2.63 -10.42
N ARG A 21 -15.64 1.58 -11.23
CA ARG A 21 -14.50 0.65 -11.27
C ARG A 21 -13.37 1.25 -12.09
N ASP A 22 -12.38 1.79 -11.39
CA ASP A 22 -11.24 2.45 -12.00
C ASP A 22 -10.07 1.50 -12.23
N ARG A 23 -9.49 1.54 -13.44
CA ARG A 23 -8.31 0.73 -13.79
C ARG A 23 -7.12 1.00 -12.86
N GLN A 24 -6.97 2.24 -12.39
CA GLN A 24 -5.90 2.62 -11.46
C GLN A 24 -6.06 1.97 -10.09
N ALA A 25 -7.31 1.82 -9.61
CA ALA A 25 -7.58 1.18 -8.33
C ALA A 25 -7.23 -0.32 -8.38
N TYR A 26 -7.59 -1.02 -9.47
CA TYR A 26 -7.19 -2.43 -9.64
C TYR A 26 -5.68 -2.61 -9.66
N MET A 27 -4.95 -1.73 -10.36
CA MET A 27 -3.49 -1.79 -10.39
C MET A 27 -2.88 -1.53 -9.02
N ALA A 28 -3.43 -0.59 -8.23
CA ALA A 28 -2.97 -0.31 -6.88
C ALA A 28 -3.26 -1.47 -5.92
N ILE A 29 -4.45 -2.09 -5.99
CA ILE A 29 -4.80 -3.28 -5.22
C ILE A 29 -3.84 -4.43 -5.55
N LEU A 30 -3.58 -4.68 -6.84
CA LEU A 30 -2.68 -5.73 -7.27
C LEU A 30 -1.25 -5.48 -6.78
N LEU A 31 -0.72 -4.28 -6.96
CA LEU A 31 0.63 -3.92 -6.51
C LEU A 31 0.76 -4.02 -5.00
N TYR A 32 -0.24 -3.57 -4.24
CA TYR A 32 -0.23 -3.68 -2.78
C TYR A 32 -0.37 -5.13 -2.31
N GLY A 33 -1.15 -5.96 -3.00
CA GLY A 33 -1.22 -7.39 -2.76
C GLY A 33 0.15 -8.06 -2.93
N VAL A 34 0.84 -7.77 -4.04
CA VAL A 34 2.21 -8.26 -4.27
C VAL A 34 3.18 -7.74 -3.19
N TYR A 35 3.07 -6.46 -2.82
CA TYR A 35 3.87 -5.87 -1.75
C TYR A 35 3.73 -6.63 -0.43
N ILE A 36 2.49 -6.92 0.01
CA ILE A 36 2.24 -7.65 1.26
C ILE A 36 2.80 -9.06 1.18
N LEU A 37 2.64 -9.74 0.04
CA LEU A 37 3.18 -11.09 -0.14
C LEU A 37 4.71 -11.09 -0.01
N ILE A 38 5.40 -10.14 -0.64
CA ILE A 38 6.85 -10.00 -0.53
C ILE A 38 7.27 -9.63 0.89
N TYR A 39 6.55 -8.70 1.52
CA TYR A 39 6.85 -8.23 2.87
C TYR A 39 6.77 -9.37 3.88
N GLU A 40 5.71 -10.20 3.81
CA GLU A 40 5.34 -11.16 4.83
C GLU A 40 5.91 -12.57 4.60
N PHE A 41 6.12 -12.99 3.33
CA PHE A 41 6.51 -14.38 3.00
C PHE A 41 7.91 -14.55 2.43
N VAL A 42 8.52 -13.50 1.87
CA VAL A 42 9.88 -13.61 1.32
C VAL A 42 10.88 -13.38 2.44
N PRO A 43 11.74 -14.35 2.81
CA PRO A 43 12.82 -14.08 3.76
C PRO A 43 13.90 -13.20 3.11
N PRO A 44 14.73 -12.51 3.90
CA PRO A 44 14.70 -12.41 5.37
C PRO A 44 13.55 -11.51 5.90
N PHE A 45 13.07 -11.78 7.13
CA PHE A 45 11.89 -11.11 7.74
C PHE A 45 12.29 -10.06 8.78
N PRO A 46 11.94 -8.76 8.61
CA PRO A 46 12.55 -7.63 9.33
C PRO A 46 12.74 -7.98 10.80
N SER A 47 13.99 -8.20 11.21
CA SER A 47 14.29 -8.50 12.59
C SER A 47 13.80 -7.30 13.38
N VAL A 48 13.14 -7.56 14.50
CA VAL A 48 12.33 -6.59 15.26
C VAL A 48 13.21 -5.54 15.95
N THR A 49 14.27 -5.08 15.30
CA THR A 49 15.31 -4.19 15.80
C THR A 49 14.78 -2.77 15.97
N SER A 50 13.69 -2.39 15.29
CA SER A 50 12.98 -1.13 15.56
C SER A 50 11.48 -1.23 15.25
N SER A 51 10.66 -1.16 16.30
CA SER A 51 9.18 -1.12 16.23
C SER A 51 8.66 -0.02 15.29
N HIS A 52 9.43 1.05 15.09
CA HIS A 52 9.05 2.17 14.23
C HIS A 52 9.22 1.85 12.73
N ILE A 53 10.23 1.07 12.36
CA ILE A 53 10.50 0.71 10.97
C ILE A 53 9.40 -0.21 10.43
N GLY A 54 9.01 -1.23 11.21
CA GLY A 54 7.90 -2.12 10.82
C GLY A 54 6.56 -1.40 10.66
N LYS A 55 6.31 -0.35 11.45
CA LYS A 55 5.10 0.48 11.33
C LYS A 55 5.07 1.29 10.04
N LEU A 56 6.21 1.83 9.59
CA LEU A 56 6.28 2.57 8.33
C LEU A 56 5.97 1.66 7.13
N TYR A 57 6.53 0.46 7.09
CA TYR A 57 6.26 -0.52 6.03
C TYR A 57 4.81 -1.04 6.02
N GLY A 58 4.06 -0.92 7.11
CA GLY A 58 2.63 -1.21 7.13
C GLY A 58 1.77 0.00 6.78
N LEU A 59 1.98 1.13 7.47
CA LEU A 59 1.13 2.32 7.40
C LEU A 59 1.27 3.09 6.10
N VAL A 60 2.50 3.30 5.61
CA VAL A 60 2.72 4.12 4.40
C VAL A 60 2.05 3.51 3.17
N PRO A 61 2.22 2.21 2.85
CA PRO A 61 1.55 1.63 1.70
C PRO A 61 0.04 1.50 1.92
N MET A 62 -0.42 1.28 3.15
CA MET A 62 -1.85 1.32 3.49
C MET A 62 -2.48 2.68 3.16
N LEU A 63 -1.88 3.77 3.63
CA LEU A 63 -2.36 5.13 3.38
C LEU A 63 -2.26 5.50 1.89
N SER A 64 -1.19 5.07 1.24
CA SER A 64 -0.97 5.30 -0.20
C SER A 64 -2.06 4.65 -1.05
N VAL A 65 -2.41 3.40 -0.75
CA VAL A 65 -3.50 2.68 -1.42
C VAL A 65 -4.85 3.32 -1.09
N GLY A 66 -5.09 3.70 0.16
CA GLY A 66 -6.29 4.45 0.54
C GLY A 66 -6.48 5.73 -0.27
N ALA A 67 -5.40 6.49 -0.49
CA ALA A 67 -5.42 7.71 -1.30
C ALA A 67 -5.70 7.44 -2.80
N ILE A 68 -5.25 6.29 -3.33
CA ILE A 68 -5.53 5.90 -4.72
C ILE A 68 -6.98 5.42 -4.88
N LEU A 69 -7.46 4.61 -3.94
CA LEU A 69 -8.77 3.97 -3.99
C LEU A 69 -9.90 4.95 -3.67
N PHE A 70 -9.67 5.87 -2.74
CA PHE A 70 -10.68 6.83 -2.28
C PHE A 70 -10.20 8.27 -2.42
N PRO A 71 -9.91 8.75 -3.63
CA PRO A 71 -9.40 10.10 -3.85
C PRO A 71 -10.44 11.17 -3.46
N HIS A 72 -11.73 10.83 -3.53
CA HIS A 72 -12.87 11.70 -3.22
C HIS A 72 -12.91 12.15 -1.75
N PHE A 73 -12.30 11.40 -0.83
CA PHE A 73 -12.22 11.83 0.57
C PHE A 73 -11.34 13.07 0.76
N ASN A 74 -10.43 13.34 -0.18
CA ASN A 74 -9.64 14.55 -0.15
C ASN A 74 -10.36 15.71 -0.87
N THR A 75 -11.21 16.42 -0.14
CA THR A 75 -11.92 17.60 -0.67
C THR A 75 -11.02 18.82 -0.90
N LYS A 76 -9.77 18.79 -0.42
CA LYS A 76 -8.82 19.91 -0.48
C LYS A 76 -7.93 19.90 -1.72
N SER A 77 -7.80 18.78 -2.41
CA SER A 77 -6.92 18.67 -3.59
C SER A 77 -7.61 17.92 -4.72
N PRO A 78 -7.27 18.19 -5.99
CA PRO A 78 -7.80 17.44 -7.10
C PRO A 78 -7.52 15.94 -6.95
N GLU A 79 -8.48 15.10 -7.34
CA GLU A 79 -8.37 13.64 -7.25
C GLU A 79 -7.09 13.10 -7.93
N VAL A 80 -6.74 13.67 -9.08
CA VAL A 80 -5.52 13.33 -9.82
C VAL A 80 -4.27 13.52 -8.96
N VAL A 81 -4.19 14.62 -8.22
CA VAL A 81 -3.04 14.91 -7.34
C VAL A 81 -2.98 13.93 -6.18
N THR A 82 -4.12 13.65 -5.55
CA THR A 82 -4.22 12.67 -4.46
C THR A 82 -3.79 11.28 -4.92
N ARG A 83 -4.23 10.84 -6.10
CA ARG A 83 -3.83 9.57 -6.71
C ARG A 83 -2.33 9.54 -7.05
N CYS A 84 -1.78 10.62 -7.61
CA CYS A 84 -0.35 10.71 -7.91
C CYS A 84 0.51 10.59 -6.65
N ILE A 85 0.12 11.26 -5.56
CA ILE A 85 0.81 11.16 -4.27
C ILE A 85 0.73 9.74 -3.73
N GLY A 86 -0.45 9.10 -3.81
CA GLY A 86 -0.61 7.71 -3.43
C GLY A 86 0.28 6.76 -4.24
N TRP A 87 0.38 6.96 -5.56
CA TRP A 87 1.27 6.16 -6.41
C TRP A 87 2.74 6.37 -6.06
N LEU A 88 3.17 7.61 -5.82
CA LEU A 88 4.54 7.90 -5.39
C LEU A 88 4.85 7.24 -4.03
N GLY A 89 3.92 7.29 -3.08
CA GLY A 89 4.06 6.63 -1.79
C GLY A 89 4.16 5.12 -1.90
N LEU A 90 3.27 4.50 -2.69
CA LEU A 90 3.25 3.05 -2.86
C LEU A 90 4.49 2.53 -3.60
N LEU A 91 4.89 3.20 -4.69
CA LEU A 91 6.07 2.81 -5.48
C LEU A 91 7.37 3.02 -4.69
N SER A 92 7.51 4.14 -3.98
CA SER A 92 8.72 4.40 -3.19
C SER A 92 8.92 3.33 -2.11
N VAL A 93 7.87 3.00 -1.34
CA VAL A 93 7.97 1.96 -0.31
C VAL A 93 8.22 0.58 -0.92
N PHE A 94 7.61 0.28 -2.07
CA PHE A 94 7.87 -0.97 -2.78
C PHE A 94 9.33 -1.10 -3.20
N VAL A 95 9.91 -0.05 -3.79
CA VAL A 95 11.32 -0.01 -4.19
C VAL A 95 12.22 -0.15 -2.97
N ILE A 96 11.93 0.57 -1.89
CA ILE A 96 12.70 0.46 -0.65
C ILE A 96 12.65 -0.97 -0.13
N LEU A 97 11.47 -1.60 -0.03
CA LEU A 97 11.34 -2.99 0.40
C LEU A 97 12.17 -3.93 -0.48
N ALA A 98 12.09 -3.78 -1.81
CA ALA A 98 12.85 -4.58 -2.75
C ALA A 98 14.37 -4.39 -2.58
N MET A 99 14.83 -3.16 -2.41
CA MET A 99 16.25 -2.87 -2.15
C MET A 99 16.73 -3.52 -0.86
N PHE A 100 15.95 -3.43 0.23
CA PHE A 100 16.30 -4.11 1.47
C PHE A 100 16.40 -5.63 1.26
N LYS A 101 15.40 -6.25 0.63
CA LYS A 101 15.36 -7.72 0.40
C LYS A 101 16.44 -8.26 -0.56
N ILE A 102 17.03 -7.42 -1.41
CA ILE A 102 18.00 -7.86 -2.43
C ILE A 102 19.44 -7.49 -2.03
N LEU A 103 19.64 -6.29 -1.50
CA LEU A 103 20.97 -5.70 -1.34
C LEU A 103 21.50 -5.79 0.09
N ILE A 104 20.62 -5.74 1.08
CA ILE A 104 21.02 -5.62 2.49
C ILE A 104 20.93 -6.97 3.19
N TRP A 105 20.06 -7.84 2.70
CA TRP A 105 19.44 -8.90 3.47
C TRP A 105 19.32 -10.14 2.60
#